data_AF-M0H6D9-F1
#
_entry.id   AF-M0H6D9-F1
#
_cell.length_a   1.000
_cell.length_b   1.000
_cell.length_c   1.000
_cell.angle_alpha   90.00
_cell.angle_beta   90.00
_cell.angle_gamma   90.00
#
_symmetry.space_group_name_H-M   'P 1'
#
loop_
_entity.id
_entity.type
_entity.pdbx_description
1 polymer ?
#
loop_
_entity_poly.entity_id
_entity_poly.type
_entity_poly.pdbx_seq_one_letter_code
_entity_poly.pdbx_strand_id
1 'polypeptide(L)'
;MGVAGCLGGGGGEQETETETTTTAEESDDDHDEERPEGVSAEEFEHGPVPEAYRTALSQANEQRDPENLFTKEAVKFQEADDAVEAGLTEAGRDCGNCAEYIPDKNGDGFGACAKVEGYVDPADWCSLWESIEEAEAEGETGGDETEYVV
;
A
#
# COMPACT_ATOMS: atom_id res chain seq x y z
N MET A 1 61.99 21.23 -32.91
CA MET A 1 62.83 21.52 -31.73
C MET A 1 62.52 20.47 -30.68
N GLY A 2 63.50 19.70 -30.22
CA GLY A 2 63.32 18.64 -29.23
C GLY A 2 63.81 19.01 -27.85
N VAL A 3 63.38 18.22 -26.86
CA VAL A 3 64.10 17.62 -25.71
C VAL A 3 63.18 16.45 -25.26
N ALA A 4 63.49 15.15 -25.33
CA ALA A 4 64.54 14.32 -24.71
C ALA A 4 64.47 14.28 -23.17
N GLY A 5 63.80 13.26 -22.60
CA GLY A 5 64.37 12.25 -21.67
C GLY A 5 64.11 12.58 -20.18
N CYS A 6 64.11 11.70 -19.18
CA CYS A 6 64.27 10.24 -19.05
C CYS A 6 64.25 9.89 -17.52
N LEU A 7 63.76 8.70 -17.12
CA LEU A 7 64.16 7.89 -15.91
C LEU A 7 63.72 8.41 -14.50
N GLY A 8 63.21 7.64 -13.54
CA GLY A 8 62.95 6.20 -13.38
C GLY A 8 62.60 5.84 -11.91
N GLY A 9 62.22 4.57 -11.66
CA GLY A 9 62.13 3.89 -10.35
C GLY A 9 60.74 3.94 -9.69
N GLY A 10 60.12 2.85 -9.22
CA GLY A 10 60.52 1.46 -9.03
C GLY A 10 59.29 0.62 -8.64
N GLY A 11 59.35 -0.69 -8.87
CA GLY A 11 58.23 -1.62 -8.69
C GLY A 11 57.81 -1.86 -7.24
N GLY A 12 56.60 -2.41 -7.12
CA GLY A 12 56.00 -2.91 -5.90
C GLY A 12 54.55 -3.33 -6.16
N GLU A 13 54.37 -4.54 -6.68
CA GLU A 13 53.13 -5.30 -6.47
C GLU A 13 52.95 -5.48 -4.97
N GLN A 14 51.84 -5.01 -4.38
CA GLN A 14 51.10 -5.76 -3.36
C GLN A 14 49.62 -5.35 -3.38
N GLU A 15 48.83 -6.39 -3.22
CA GLU A 15 47.38 -6.48 -3.31
C GLU A 15 46.66 -5.70 -2.20
N THR A 16 45.42 -5.31 -2.53
CA THR A 16 44.24 -5.22 -1.64
C THR A 16 44.41 -4.54 -0.28
N GLU A 17 43.78 -3.38 -0.12
CA GLU A 17 42.72 -3.18 0.89
C GLU A 17 42.11 -1.77 0.76
N THR A 18 40.78 -1.76 0.55
CA THR A 18 39.86 -0.85 1.23
C THR A 18 39.98 0.65 0.92
N GLU A 19 39.59 1.03 -0.30
CA GLU A 19 38.91 2.31 -0.55
C GLU A 19 37.71 2.06 -1.44
N THR A 20 36.65 1.53 -0.85
CA THR A 20 35.30 1.82 -1.31
C THR A 20 34.61 2.44 -0.12
N THR A 21 34.68 3.77 -0.06
CA THR A 21 33.62 4.57 0.53
C THR A 21 32.34 4.04 -0.08
N THR A 22 31.69 3.13 0.63
CA THR A 22 30.25 2.91 0.53
C THR A 22 29.68 4.27 0.91
N THR A 23 29.49 5.12 -0.10
CA THR A 23 28.31 5.95 -0.11
C THR A 23 27.18 4.95 0.04
N ALA A 24 26.68 4.83 1.28
CA ALA A 24 25.30 4.46 1.44
C ALA A 24 24.58 5.50 0.59
N GLU A 25 24.19 5.09 -0.62
CA GLU A 25 23.09 5.71 -1.30
C GLU A 25 21.95 5.43 -0.30
N GLU A 26 21.76 6.35 0.64
CA GLU A 26 20.46 6.54 1.24
C GLU A 26 19.57 6.68 0.02
N SER A 27 18.83 5.63 -0.28
CA SER A 27 17.68 5.72 -1.15
C SER A 27 16.79 6.76 -0.50
N ASP A 28 17.04 8.02 -0.87
CA ASP A 28 16.10 9.13 -0.86
C ASP A 28 15.04 8.77 -1.90
N ASP A 29 14.39 7.64 -1.65
CA ASP A 29 13.09 7.29 -2.19
C ASP A 29 12.12 7.99 -1.25
N ASP A 30 12.16 9.33 -1.29
CA ASP A 30 11.20 10.22 -0.68
C ASP A 30 9.93 10.15 -1.55
N HIS A 31 9.40 8.93 -1.73
CA HIS A 31 7.96 8.79 -1.84
C HIS A 31 7.47 9.25 -0.47
N ASP A 32 7.18 10.56 -0.37
CA ASP A 32 6.48 11.19 0.74
C ASP A 32 5.13 10.45 0.81
N GLU A 33 5.12 9.29 1.48
CA GLU A 33 3.92 8.49 1.70
C GLU A 33 2.97 9.42 2.45
N GLU A 34 1.99 9.98 1.72
CA GLU A 34 1.05 10.91 2.28
C GLU A 34 0.40 10.21 3.48
N ARG A 35 0.51 10.84 4.66
CA ARG A 35 0.06 10.24 5.92
C ARG A 35 -0.62 11.32 6.76
N PRO A 36 -1.64 10.96 7.57
CA PRO A 36 -2.22 11.91 8.52
C PRO A 36 -1.18 12.50 9.47
N GLU A 37 -1.33 13.79 9.78
CA GLU A 37 -0.42 14.48 10.70
C GLU A 37 -0.34 13.79 12.06
N GLY A 38 0.88 13.47 12.50
CA GLY A 38 1.13 12.87 13.81
C GLY A 38 0.93 11.35 13.88
N VAL A 39 0.56 10.69 12.78
CA VAL A 39 0.55 9.23 12.65
C VAL A 39 1.95 8.77 12.23
N SER A 40 2.41 7.64 12.78
CA SER A 40 3.70 7.03 12.41
C SER A 40 3.53 6.06 11.22
N ALA A 41 4.62 5.70 10.54
CA ALA A 41 4.55 4.73 9.43
C ALA A 41 3.96 3.38 9.87
N GLU A 42 4.44 2.84 10.99
CA GLU A 42 3.93 1.58 11.56
C GLU A 42 2.44 1.69 11.91
N GLU A 43 1.99 2.84 12.43
CA GLU A 43 0.58 3.05 12.76
C GLU A 43 -0.29 3.25 11.51
N PHE A 44 0.25 3.85 10.45
CA PHE A 44 -0.44 3.96 9.17
C PHE A 44 -0.61 2.61 8.49
N GLU A 45 0.42 1.77 8.56
CA GLU A 45 0.47 0.45 7.93
C GLU A 45 -0.36 -0.59 8.70
N HIS A 46 -0.15 -0.69 10.02
CA HIS A 46 -0.70 -1.76 10.86
C HIS A 46 -1.55 -1.25 12.03
N GLY A 47 -1.52 0.06 12.29
CA GLY A 47 -2.10 0.63 13.48
C GLY A 47 -3.62 0.54 13.53
N PRO A 48 -4.20 0.66 14.74
CA PRO A 48 -5.63 0.80 14.87
C PRO A 48 -6.07 2.10 14.20
N VAL A 49 -7.01 1.99 13.27
CA VAL A 49 -7.70 3.17 12.72
C VAL A 49 -8.48 3.91 13.82
N PRO A 50 -8.70 5.23 13.67
CA PRO A 50 -9.48 6.03 14.61
C PRO A 50 -10.86 5.42 14.91
N GLU A 51 -11.40 5.70 16.10
CA GLU A 51 -12.66 5.09 16.59
C GLU A 51 -13.83 5.21 15.60
N ALA A 52 -13.88 6.32 14.85
CA ALA A 52 -14.89 6.58 13.82
C ALA A 52 -14.95 5.48 12.74
N TYR A 53 -13.85 4.77 12.48
CA TYR A 53 -13.75 3.72 11.46
C TYR A 53 -14.06 2.32 12.00
N ARG A 54 -13.87 2.06 13.31
CA ARG A 54 -13.94 0.71 13.88
C ARG A 54 -15.32 0.05 13.79
N THR A 55 -16.37 0.85 13.65
CA THR A 55 -17.76 0.39 13.53
C THR A 55 -18.44 0.93 12.27
N ALA A 56 -17.68 1.61 11.42
CA ALA A 56 -18.19 2.16 10.18
C ALA A 56 -18.50 1.05 9.18
N LEU A 57 -19.43 1.37 8.30
CA LEU A 57 -19.77 0.54 7.15
C LEU A 57 -18.91 0.93 5.96
N SER A 58 -18.55 -0.07 5.18
CA SER A 58 -17.95 0.08 3.86
C SER A 58 -18.97 0.63 2.86
N GLN A 59 -18.52 0.93 1.64
CA GLN A 59 -19.39 1.41 0.56
C GLN A 59 -20.50 0.42 0.21
N ALA A 60 -20.26 -0.89 0.41
CA ALA A 60 -21.24 -1.96 0.20
C ALA A 60 -21.92 -2.46 1.50
N ASN A 61 -21.92 -1.65 2.57
CA ASN A 61 -22.57 -1.95 3.87
C ASN A 61 -21.94 -3.11 4.69
N GLU A 62 -20.68 -3.47 4.45
CA GLU A 62 -19.95 -4.41 5.30
C GLU A 62 -19.34 -3.69 6.50
N GLN A 63 -19.46 -4.27 7.70
CA GLN A 63 -18.88 -3.70 8.92
C GLN A 63 -17.44 -4.18 9.09
N ARG A 64 -16.51 -3.26 9.41
CA ARG A 64 -15.13 -3.62 9.77
C ARG A 64 -15.10 -4.47 11.03
N ASP A 65 -14.36 -5.57 10.98
CA ASP A 65 -14.05 -6.42 12.15
C ASP A 65 -12.56 -6.27 12.50
N PRO A 66 -12.20 -5.49 13.55
CA PRO A 66 -10.81 -5.30 13.96
C PRO A 66 -10.08 -6.57 14.39
N GLU A 67 -10.79 -7.67 14.69
CA GLU A 67 -10.18 -8.94 15.09
C GLU A 67 -9.90 -9.87 13.91
N ASN A 68 -10.38 -9.53 12.71
CA ASN A 68 -10.29 -10.37 11.51
C ASN A 68 -9.90 -9.57 10.26
N LEU A 69 -8.75 -8.89 10.33
CA LEU A 69 -8.19 -8.10 9.23
C LEU A 69 -7.01 -8.84 8.56
N PHE A 70 -6.89 -8.68 7.25
CA PHE A 70 -5.71 -9.05 6.49
C PHE A 70 -4.61 -7.98 6.62
N THR A 71 -3.35 -8.42 6.63
CA THR A 71 -2.22 -7.49 6.52
C THR A 71 -2.10 -6.96 5.10
N LYS A 72 -1.54 -5.75 4.96
CA LYS A 72 -1.31 -5.12 3.65
C LYS A 72 -0.48 -6.00 2.71
N GLU A 73 0.56 -6.67 3.22
CA GLU A 73 1.37 -7.58 2.40
C GLU A 73 0.58 -8.80 1.92
N ALA A 74 -0.30 -9.36 2.77
CA ALA A 74 -1.08 -10.55 2.44
C ALA A 74 -2.03 -10.33 1.24
N VAL A 75 -2.47 -9.09 1.06
CA VAL A 75 -3.40 -8.70 -0.01
C VAL A 75 -2.72 -7.95 -1.14
N LYS A 76 -1.40 -7.84 -1.16
CA LYS A 76 -0.63 -7.08 -2.16
C LYS A 76 -1.13 -5.63 -2.26
N PHE A 77 -1.29 -4.99 -1.10
CA PHE A 77 -1.67 -3.59 -1.03
C PHE A 77 -0.55 -2.72 -1.62
N GLN A 78 -0.90 -1.79 -2.51
CA GLN A 78 0.01 -0.87 -3.20
C GLN A 78 -0.80 0.19 -3.95
N GLU A 79 -0.15 1.23 -4.48
CA GLU A 79 -0.81 2.23 -5.33
C GLU A 79 -1.51 1.56 -6.53
N ALA A 80 -2.69 2.05 -6.92
CA ALA A 80 -3.45 1.46 -8.02
C ALA A 80 -2.69 1.53 -9.36
N ASP A 81 -1.96 2.63 -9.61
CA ASP A 81 -1.15 2.78 -10.82
C ASP A 81 -0.01 1.74 -10.87
N ASP A 82 0.70 1.53 -9.76
CA ASP A 82 1.70 0.45 -9.63
C ASP A 82 1.10 -0.93 -9.86
N ALA A 83 -0.13 -1.17 -9.36
CA ALA A 83 -0.84 -2.44 -9.58
C ALA A 83 -1.19 -2.66 -11.06
N VAL A 84 -1.52 -1.61 -11.79
CA VAL A 84 -1.74 -1.66 -13.24
C VAL A 84 -0.42 -1.94 -13.98
N GLU A 85 0.67 -1.26 -13.62
CA GLU A 85 1.98 -1.47 -14.23
C GLU A 85 2.53 -2.89 -13.97
N ALA A 86 2.25 -3.44 -12.78
CA ALA A 86 2.57 -4.81 -12.41
C ALA A 86 1.64 -5.86 -13.06
N GLY A 87 0.57 -5.44 -13.74
CA GLY A 87 -0.43 -6.34 -14.36
C GLY A 87 -1.28 -7.10 -13.36
N LEU A 88 -1.47 -6.56 -12.15
CA LEU A 88 -2.30 -7.14 -11.09
C LEU A 88 -3.77 -6.72 -11.21
N THR A 89 -4.04 -5.55 -11.82
CA THR A 89 -5.38 -5.00 -12.00
C THR A 89 -5.51 -4.21 -13.30
N GLU A 90 -6.70 -3.68 -13.58
CA GLU A 90 -7.00 -2.79 -14.69
C GLU A 90 -7.17 -1.35 -14.20
N ALA A 91 -6.88 -0.38 -15.07
CA ALA A 91 -7.02 1.05 -14.74
C ALA A 91 -8.45 1.40 -14.30
N GLY A 92 -8.55 2.26 -13.29
CA GLY A 92 -9.83 2.66 -12.69
C GLY A 92 -10.36 1.71 -11.62
N ARG A 93 -9.54 0.77 -11.12
CA ARG A 93 -9.84 -0.06 -9.96
C ARG A 93 -8.96 0.36 -8.80
N ASP A 94 -9.58 1.01 -7.83
CA ASP A 94 -8.91 1.58 -6.65
C ASP A 94 -9.82 1.41 -5.41
N CYS A 95 -9.28 1.69 -4.24
CA CYS A 95 -10.01 1.62 -2.98
C CYS A 95 -11.19 2.59 -2.97
N GLY A 96 -11.06 3.78 -3.56
CA GLY A 96 -12.13 4.79 -3.65
C GLY A 96 -13.40 4.28 -4.33
N ASN A 97 -13.28 3.30 -5.23
CA ASN A 97 -14.42 2.64 -5.88
C ASN A 97 -14.63 1.16 -5.50
N CYS A 98 -13.90 0.68 -4.49
CA CYS A 98 -14.03 -0.68 -3.94
C CYS A 98 -15.21 -0.80 -2.98
N ALA A 99 -15.90 -1.95 -3.01
CA ALA A 99 -16.98 -2.31 -2.09
C ALA A 99 -16.56 -2.25 -0.62
N GLU A 100 -15.32 -2.68 -0.33
CA GLU A 100 -14.76 -2.85 1.02
C GLU A 100 -14.29 -1.55 1.67
N TYR A 101 -14.14 -0.50 0.88
CA TYR A 101 -13.59 0.75 1.37
C TYR A 101 -14.55 1.45 2.32
N ILE A 102 -14.00 2.00 3.40
CA ILE A 102 -14.69 2.89 4.33
C ILE A 102 -14.17 4.30 4.05
N PRO A 103 -14.99 5.17 3.43
CA PRO A 103 -14.57 6.53 3.13
C PRO A 103 -14.16 7.30 4.38
N ASP A 104 -13.25 8.26 4.21
CA ASP A 104 -12.79 9.18 5.25
C ASP A 104 -13.96 9.69 6.12
N LYS A 105 -13.83 9.48 7.44
CA LYS A 105 -14.79 9.86 8.48
C LYS A 105 -14.28 10.97 9.39
N ASN A 106 -12.99 11.30 9.37
CA ASN A 106 -12.36 12.26 10.30
C ASN A 106 -11.73 13.47 9.60
N GLY A 107 -11.72 13.51 8.26
CA GLY A 107 -11.24 14.62 7.45
C GLY A 107 -9.72 14.65 7.27
N ASP A 108 -9.03 13.53 7.46
CA ASP A 108 -7.57 13.45 7.29
C ASP A 108 -7.13 13.05 5.86
N GLY A 109 -8.09 12.80 4.96
CA GLY A 109 -7.84 12.39 3.57
C GLY A 109 -7.76 10.88 3.39
N PHE A 110 -7.67 10.11 4.47
CA PHE A 110 -7.52 8.66 4.43
C PHE A 110 -8.78 7.97 4.92
N GLY A 111 -9.07 6.83 4.33
CA GLY A 111 -10.12 5.95 4.77
C GLY A 111 -9.59 4.76 5.56
N ALA A 112 -10.46 3.75 5.65
CA ALA A 112 -10.15 2.44 6.18
C ALA A 112 -10.73 1.38 5.23
N CYS A 113 -10.52 0.11 5.51
CA CYS A 113 -11.13 -1.01 4.78
C CYS A 113 -11.86 -1.95 5.74
N ALA A 114 -12.97 -2.58 5.34
CA ALA A 114 -13.63 -3.55 6.21
C ALA A 114 -12.76 -4.79 6.49
N LYS A 115 -11.85 -5.13 5.57
CA LYS A 115 -11.06 -6.37 5.57
C LYS A 115 -9.55 -6.17 5.73
N VAL A 116 -9.02 -4.96 5.54
CA VAL A 116 -7.55 -4.69 5.58
C VAL A 116 -7.20 -3.79 6.76
N GLU A 117 -6.10 -4.10 7.44
CA GLU A 117 -5.59 -3.30 8.55
C GLU A 117 -5.01 -1.94 8.13
N GLY A 118 -4.78 -1.08 9.12
CA GLY A 118 -4.24 0.25 8.89
C GLY A 118 -5.19 1.20 8.14
N TYR A 119 -4.60 2.32 7.75
CA TYR A 119 -5.21 3.38 6.94
C TYR A 119 -5.11 3.02 5.46
N VAL A 120 -6.06 3.52 4.68
CA VAL A 120 -6.17 3.22 3.25
C VAL A 120 -6.35 4.52 2.47
N ASP A 121 -5.47 4.79 1.51
CA ASP A 121 -5.69 5.88 0.55
C ASP A 121 -6.76 5.45 -0.47
N PRO A 122 -7.72 6.32 -0.85
CA PRO A 122 -8.67 6.00 -1.91
C PRO A 122 -8.00 5.68 -3.27
N ALA A 123 -6.77 6.11 -3.52
CA ALA A 123 -6.01 5.80 -4.74
C ALA A 123 -5.22 4.49 -4.68
N ASP A 124 -5.21 3.79 -3.54
CA ASP A 124 -4.57 2.49 -3.40
C ASP A 124 -5.39 1.36 -4.04
N TRP A 125 -4.80 0.18 -4.14
CA TRP A 125 -5.44 -1.05 -4.57
C TRP A 125 -4.94 -2.25 -3.75
N CYS A 126 -5.78 -3.28 -3.62
CA CYS A 126 -5.33 -4.59 -3.15
C CYS A 126 -6.08 -5.71 -3.88
N SER A 127 -5.56 -6.93 -3.77
CA SER A 127 -6.12 -8.13 -4.42
C SER A 127 -7.52 -8.54 -3.95
N LEU A 128 -8.07 -7.91 -2.92
CA LEU A 128 -9.46 -8.07 -2.48
C LEU A 128 -10.43 -7.09 -3.16
N TRP A 129 -9.96 -6.27 -4.11
CA TRP A 129 -10.82 -5.32 -4.80
C TRP A 129 -12.02 -6.02 -5.43
N GLU A 130 -13.20 -5.47 -5.18
CA GLU A 130 -14.49 -5.85 -5.72
C GLU A 130 -15.28 -4.57 -6.02
N SER A 131 -16.06 -4.55 -7.10
CA SER A 131 -16.93 -3.41 -7.39
C SER A 131 -18.13 -3.39 -6.43
N ILE A 132 -18.63 -2.19 -6.13
CA ILE A 132 -19.84 -2.04 -5.29
C ILE A 132 -21.02 -2.81 -5.90
N GLU A 133 -21.17 -2.77 -7.23
CA GLU A 133 -22.25 -3.45 -7.95
C GLU A 133 -22.18 -4.98 -7.82
N GLU A 134 -20.97 -5.57 -7.80
CA GLU A 134 -20.78 -7.01 -7.61
C GLU A 134 -21.16 -7.42 -6.19
N ALA A 135 -20.61 -6.71 -5.19
CA ALA A 135 -20.89 -6.96 -3.77
C ALA A 135 -22.38 -6.83 -3.42
N GLU A 136 -23.06 -5.81 -3.97
CA GLU A 136 -24.50 -5.62 -3.77
C GLU A 136 -25.31 -6.79 -4.37
N ALA A 137 -24.95 -7.26 -5.57
CA ALA A 137 -25.61 -8.40 -6.20
C ALA A 137 -25.43 -9.69 -5.39
N GLU A 138 -24.25 -9.90 -4.78
CA GLU A 138 -24.02 -11.03 -3.89
C GLU A 138 -24.87 -10.95 -2.62
N GLY A 139 -24.96 -9.75 -2.02
CA GLY A 139 -25.78 -9.49 -0.82
C GLY A 139 -27.28 -9.73 -1.04
N GLU A 140 -27.80 -9.45 -2.24
CA GLU A 140 -29.21 -9.68 -2.58
C GLU A 140 -29.54 -11.17 -2.76
N THR A 141 -28.61 -11.98 -3.28
CA THR A 141 -28.83 -13.42 -3.49
C THR A 141 -28.79 -14.26 -2.22
N GLY A 142 -28.17 -13.75 -1.14
CA GLY A 142 -28.16 -14.38 0.18
C GLY A 142 -29.39 -14.09 1.05
N GLY A 143 -30.33 -13.26 0.58
CA GLY A 143 -31.53 -12.85 1.32
C GLY A 143 -32.79 -13.70 1.09
N ASP A 144 -32.79 -14.60 0.11
CA ASP A 144 -33.97 -15.38 -0.30
C ASP A 144 -33.93 -16.84 0.21
N GLU A 145 -33.83 -17.05 1.51
CA GLU A 145 -34.08 -18.39 2.10
C GLU A 145 -35.08 -18.42 3.26
N THR A 146 -35.89 -17.35 3.44
CA THR A 146 -36.93 -17.34 4.49
C THR A 146 -38.29 -16.79 4.05
N GLU A 147 -38.84 -17.22 2.92
CA GLU A 147 -40.30 -17.16 2.74
C GLU A 147 -40.77 -18.19 1.70
N TYR A 148 -41.28 -19.34 2.17
CA TYR A 148 -42.54 -19.95 1.73
C TYR A 148 -42.68 -21.31 2.41
N VAL A 149 -43.06 -21.27 3.69
CA VAL A 149 -43.79 -22.38 4.31
C VAL A 149 -45.24 -21.95 4.42
N VAL A 150 -46.05 -22.30 3.41
CA VAL A 150 -47.51 -22.43 3.54
C VAL A 150 -47.98 -23.63 2.72
#